data_AF-A0A835I825-F1
#
_entry.id   AF-A0A835I825-F1
#
_cell.length_a   1.000
_cell.length_b   1.000
_cell.length_c   1.000
_cell.angle_alpha   90.00
_cell.angle_beta   90.00
_cell.angle_gamma   90.00
#
_symmetry.space_group_name_H-M   'P 1'
#
loop_
_entity.id
_entity.type
_entity.pdbx_description
1 polymer ?
#
loop_
_entity_poly.entity_id
_entity_poly.type
_entity_poly.pdbx_seq_one_letter_code
_entity_poly.pdbx_strand_id
1 'polypeptide(L)'
;DQSQCTGTGPKLSQIGLVTPRSNQKPLFLMELKKLWKKYEKYYNESNTLLLDDPPHKSLLNPLHTAIFPEEYNFRLHNDYSLGNMISDLVRKEKLELMAGNPEYVEQHPFGQTPMAPSRDIYNKLIR
;
A
#
# COMPACT_ATOMS: atom_id res chain seq x y z
N ASP A 1 4.66 6.96 -12.39
CA ASP A 1 3.73 6.80 -13.51
C ASP A 1 2.45 6.15 -13.00
N GLN A 2 1.30 6.85 -13.06
CA GLN A 2 0.00 6.31 -12.61
C GLN A 2 -0.67 5.42 -13.66
N SER A 3 -0.06 5.23 -14.84
CA SER A 3 -0.60 4.40 -15.92
C SER A 3 -0.83 2.93 -15.53
N GLN A 4 -0.17 2.47 -14.47
CA GLN A 4 -0.27 1.10 -13.96
C GLN A 4 -1.24 0.97 -12.77
N CYS A 5 -1.79 2.09 -12.28
CA CYS A 5 -2.84 2.08 -11.28
C CYS A 5 -4.17 1.77 -11.95
N THR A 6 -5.04 1.05 -11.23
CA THR A 6 -6.45 0.99 -11.63
C THR A 6 -7.12 2.26 -11.18
N GLY A 7 -7.08 3.27 -12.05
CA GLY A 7 -7.95 4.43 -11.95
C GLY A 7 -9.34 4.12 -12.48
N THR A 8 -10.32 4.93 -12.07
CA THR A 8 -11.70 5.04 -12.59
C THR A 8 -12.82 4.29 -11.84
N GLY A 9 -12.64 4.01 -10.55
CA GLY A 9 -13.74 3.59 -9.66
C GLY A 9 -14.56 4.75 -9.06
N PRO A 10 -15.49 4.46 -8.13
CA PRO A 10 -16.19 5.47 -7.34
C PRO A 10 -15.24 6.44 -6.64
N LYS A 11 -15.70 7.66 -6.34
CA LYS A 11 -14.96 8.60 -5.48
C LYS A 11 -14.76 7.99 -4.09
N LEU A 12 -13.70 8.38 -3.40
CA LEU A 12 -13.43 7.93 -2.02
C LEU A 12 -14.66 8.10 -1.10
N SER A 13 -15.37 9.24 -1.22
CA SER A 13 -16.61 9.50 -0.49
C SER A 13 -17.74 8.50 -0.77
N GLN A 14 -17.85 7.97 -2.00
CA GLN A 14 -18.90 7.01 -2.38
C GLN A 14 -18.66 5.61 -1.79
N ILE A 15 -17.42 5.28 -1.42
CA ILE A 15 -17.09 4.04 -0.71
C ILE A 15 -17.01 4.24 0.81
N GLY A 16 -17.31 5.45 1.31
CA GLY A 16 -17.30 5.76 2.75
C GLY A 16 -15.93 6.15 3.29
N LEU A 17 -14.94 6.39 2.41
CA LEU A 17 -13.62 6.87 2.80
C LEU A 17 -13.58 8.39 2.64
N VAL A 18 -13.63 9.10 3.77
CA VAL A 18 -13.58 10.56 3.80
C VAL A 18 -12.23 10.95 4.39
N THR A 19 -11.43 11.69 3.62
CA THR A 19 -10.25 12.35 4.18
C THR A 19 -10.40 13.87 4.03
N PRO A 20 -9.79 14.68 4.91
CA PRO A 20 -9.90 16.15 4.85
C PRO A 20 -9.53 16.75 3.49
N ARG A 21 -8.73 16.04 2.69
CA ARG A 21 -8.21 16.51 1.38
C ARG A 21 -8.79 15.78 0.16
N SER A 22 -9.70 14.80 0.31
CA SER A 22 -9.98 13.84 -0.78
C SER A 22 -11.44 13.58 -1.15
N ASN A 23 -12.41 14.32 -0.61
CA ASN A 23 -13.84 13.99 -0.79
C ASN A 23 -14.32 13.93 -2.25
N GLN A 24 -13.58 14.54 -3.18
CA GLN A 24 -13.86 14.51 -4.61
C GLN A 24 -12.82 13.74 -5.44
N LYS A 25 -11.74 13.23 -4.83
CA LYS A 25 -10.68 12.54 -5.57
C LYS A 25 -11.19 11.19 -6.08
N PRO A 26 -10.89 10.84 -7.34
CA PRO A 26 -11.12 9.48 -7.84
C PRO A 26 -10.35 8.48 -6.98
N LEU A 27 -10.93 7.30 -6.78
CA LEU A 27 -10.20 6.19 -6.19
C LEU A 27 -9.20 5.64 -7.21
N PHE A 28 -7.95 5.53 -6.78
CA PHE A 28 -6.90 4.81 -7.49
C PHE A 28 -6.44 3.66 -6.62
N LEU A 29 -6.47 2.45 -7.16
CA LEU A 29 -6.02 1.24 -6.48
C LEU A 29 -4.71 0.74 -7.09
N MET A 30 -3.83 0.26 -6.22
CA MET A 30 -2.54 -0.34 -6.54
C MET A 30 -2.66 -1.85 -6.41
N GLU A 31 -3.17 -2.52 -7.45
CA GLU A 31 -3.45 -3.96 -7.42
C GLU A 31 -2.20 -4.78 -7.77
N LEU A 32 -1.55 -5.37 -6.76
CA LEU A 32 -0.33 -6.19 -6.96
C LEU A 32 -0.58 -7.38 -7.90
N LYS A 33 -1.78 -7.97 -7.87
CA LYS A 33 -2.17 -9.05 -8.80
C LYS A 33 -2.05 -8.65 -10.28
N LYS A 34 -2.32 -7.39 -10.63
CA LYS A 34 -2.16 -6.89 -12.01
C LYS A 34 -0.68 -6.76 -12.39
N LEU A 35 0.14 -6.31 -11.44
CA LEU A 35 1.59 -6.25 -11.60
C LEU A 35 2.19 -7.65 -11.79
N TRP A 36 1.81 -8.61 -10.95
CA TRP A 36 2.26 -10.01 -11.05
C TRP A 36 1.84 -10.65 -12.36
N LYS A 37 0.60 -10.42 -12.83
CA LYS A 37 0.16 -10.92 -14.14
C LYS A 37 0.98 -10.35 -15.31
N LYS A 38 1.38 -9.09 -15.24
CA LYS A 38 2.16 -8.42 -16.29
C LYS A 38 3.62 -8.86 -16.31
N TYR A 39 4.18 -9.16 -15.14
CA TYR A 39 5.59 -9.48 -14.94
C TYR A 39 5.79 -10.82 -14.22
N GLU A 40 5.01 -11.83 -14.59
CA GLU A 40 4.88 -13.13 -13.91
C GLU A 40 6.21 -13.87 -13.71
N LYS A 41 7.21 -13.57 -14.53
CA LYS A 41 8.56 -14.15 -14.44
C LYS A 41 9.43 -13.55 -13.33
N TYR A 42 9.07 -12.37 -12.82
CA TYR A 42 9.92 -11.57 -11.94
C TYR A 42 9.27 -11.27 -10.59
N TYR A 43 7.95 -11.10 -10.53
CA TYR A 43 7.25 -10.61 -9.34
C TYR A 43 6.02 -11.43 -9.01
N ASN A 44 5.84 -11.75 -7.73
CA ASN A 44 4.70 -12.48 -7.16
C ASN A 44 4.52 -12.12 -5.67
N GLU A 45 3.64 -12.84 -4.95
CA GLU A 45 3.38 -12.62 -3.53
C GLU A 45 4.60 -12.83 -2.60
N SER A 46 5.60 -13.62 -3.01
CA SER A 46 6.74 -13.97 -2.17
C SER A 46 7.95 -13.06 -2.37
N ASN A 47 7.85 -12.01 -3.18
CA ASN A 47 8.95 -11.08 -3.41
C ASN A 47 8.52 -9.62 -3.69
N THR A 48 7.27 -9.26 -3.41
CA THR A 48 6.71 -7.94 -3.70
C THR A 48 6.06 -7.29 -2.47
N LEU A 49 6.57 -6.13 -2.06
CA LEU A 49 5.92 -5.24 -1.09
C LEU A 49 5.40 -3.99 -1.78
N LEU A 50 4.19 -3.55 -1.43
CA LEU A 50 3.72 -2.21 -1.78
C LEU A 50 4.19 -1.18 -0.73
N LEU A 51 4.76 -0.07 -1.19
CA LEU A 51 5.11 1.09 -0.38
C LEU A 51 4.32 2.30 -0.91
N ASP A 52 3.37 2.79 -0.14
CA ASP A 52 2.54 3.96 -0.52
C ASP A 52 2.03 4.64 0.76
N ASP A 53 1.80 5.95 0.76
CA ASP A 53 1.34 6.67 1.95
C ASP A 53 -0.12 6.35 2.34
N PRO A 54 -1.13 6.27 1.45
CA PRO A 54 -2.51 6.15 1.86
C PRO A 54 -2.95 4.68 1.90
N PRO A 55 -3.39 4.14 3.06
CA PRO A 55 -3.78 2.74 3.20
C PRO A 55 -4.87 2.24 2.24
N HIS A 56 -5.75 3.13 1.77
CA HIS A 56 -6.87 2.76 0.90
C HIS A 56 -6.43 2.25 -0.47
N LYS A 57 -5.23 2.58 -0.93
CA LYS A 57 -4.76 2.18 -2.26
C LYS A 57 -4.49 0.68 -2.36
N SER A 58 -4.31 -0.01 -1.23
CA SER A 58 -4.06 -1.45 -1.17
C SER A 58 -5.31 -2.30 -0.93
N LEU A 59 -6.52 -1.73 -0.98
CA LEU A 59 -7.77 -2.41 -0.57
C LEU A 59 -8.07 -3.74 -1.29
N LEU A 60 -7.51 -3.95 -2.48
CA LEU A 60 -7.67 -5.19 -3.25
C LEU A 60 -6.47 -6.14 -3.15
N ASN A 61 -5.46 -5.77 -2.36
CA ASN A 61 -4.32 -6.63 -2.07
C ASN A 61 -4.59 -7.44 -0.80
N PRO A 62 -3.98 -8.63 -0.66
CA PRO A 62 -3.99 -9.36 0.61
C PRO A 62 -3.46 -8.48 1.76
N LEU A 63 -3.96 -8.70 2.98
CA LEU A 63 -3.45 -8.00 4.16
C LEU A 63 -1.94 -8.22 4.31
N HIS A 64 -1.27 -7.21 4.87
CA HIS A 64 0.17 -7.24 5.17
C HIS A 64 1.07 -7.45 3.94
N THR A 65 0.60 -7.11 2.73
CA THR A 65 1.43 -7.01 1.51
C THR A 65 1.85 -5.58 1.18
N ALA A 66 1.62 -4.66 2.12
CA ALA A 66 1.88 -3.24 1.96
C ALA A 66 2.28 -2.60 3.30
N ILE A 67 3.11 -1.55 3.22
CA ILE A 67 3.44 -0.66 4.34
C ILE A 67 3.14 0.80 3.99
N PHE A 68 2.82 1.58 5.01
CA PHE A 68 2.24 2.91 4.81
C PHE A 68 2.99 3.97 5.61
N PRO A 69 4.11 4.53 5.11
CA PRO A 69 4.79 5.63 5.78
C PRO A 69 3.85 6.81 6.03
N GLU A 70 4.21 7.67 6.98
CA GLU A 70 3.54 8.96 7.12
C GLU A 70 3.69 9.78 5.83
N GLU A 71 2.68 10.61 5.52
CA GLU A 71 2.76 11.52 4.36
C GLU A 71 4.00 12.41 4.48
N TYR A 72 4.82 12.44 3.43
CA TYR A 72 5.99 13.30 3.41
C TYR A 72 5.61 14.77 3.62
N ASN A 73 6.28 15.43 4.57
CA ASN A 73 6.08 16.83 4.87
C ASN A 73 7.40 17.58 4.82
N PHE A 74 7.58 18.41 3.80
CA PHE A 74 8.81 19.19 3.58
C PHE A 74 9.18 20.14 4.74
N ARG A 75 8.24 20.45 5.64
CA ARG A 75 8.50 21.27 6.84
C ARG A 75 9.12 20.46 7.98
N LEU A 76 9.05 19.14 7.91
CA LEU A 76 9.67 18.23 8.87
C LEU A 76 11.09 17.90 8.40
N HIS A 77 12.06 18.72 8.82
CA HIS A 77 13.46 18.55 8.46
C HIS A 77 14.11 17.26 9.01
N ASN A 78 13.41 16.54 9.89
CA ASN A 78 13.85 15.29 10.51
C ASN A 78 13.08 14.05 10.02
N ASP A 79 12.49 14.11 8.83
CA ASP A 79 11.77 12.97 8.23
C ASP A 79 12.72 11.93 7.62
N TYR A 80 13.42 11.21 8.50
CA TYR A 80 14.33 10.11 8.15
C TYR A 80 13.72 8.73 8.42
N SER A 81 12.43 8.68 8.79
CA SER A 81 11.75 7.48 9.28
C SER A 81 11.85 6.31 8.31
N LEU A 82 11.47 6.54 7.05
CA LEU A 82 11.51 5.54 5.97
C LEU A 82 12.95 5.13 5.66
N GLY A 83 13.87 6.09 5.59
CA GLY A 83 15.29 5.82 5.31
C GLY A 83 15.93 4.94 6.40
N ASN A 84 15.66 5.26 7.68
CA ASN A 84 16.14 4.47 8.82
C ASN A 84 15.59 3.04 8.79
N MET A 85 14.29 2.88 8.51
CA MET A 85 13.67 1.56 8.38
C MET A 85 14.33 0.73 7.28
N ILE A 86 14.50 1.29 6.06
CA ILE A 86 15.15 0.58 4.94
C ILE A 86 16.59 0.21 5.32
N SER A 87 17.35 1.16 5.87
CA SER A 87 18.73 0.94 6.29
C SER A 87 18.84 -0.19 7.32
N ASP A 88 17.93 -0.26 8.29
CA ASP A 88 17.90 -1.34 9.27
C ASP A 88 17.53 -2.70 8.66
N LEU A 89 16.57 -2.75 7.74
CA LEU A 89 16.22 -3.98 7.02
C LEU A 89 17.39 -4.49 6.19
N VAL A 90 18.10 -3.61 5.48
CA VAL A 90 19.28 -3.98 4.69
C VAL A 90 20.40 -4.49 5.59
N ARG A 91 20.75 -3.74 6.65
CA ARG A 91 21.82 -4.11 7.59
C ARG A 91 21.55 -5.44 8.30
N LYS A 92 20.27 -5.79 8.51
CA LYS A 92 19.85 -7.04 9.14
C LYS A 92 19.51 -8.15 8.13
N GLU A 93 19.71 -7.91 6.82
CA GLU A 93 19.38 -8.86 5.75
C GLU A 93 17.90 -9.30 5.76
N LYS A 94 16.99 -8.40 6.13
CA LYS A 94 15.55 -8.66 6.28
C LYS A 94 14.68 -8.02 5.21
N LEU A 95 15.27 -7.41 4.17
CA LEU A 95 14.50 -6.75 3.12
C LEU A 95 13.62 -7.74 2.34
N GLU A 96 14.16 -8.91 1.99
CA GLU A 96 13.40 -9.96 1.30
C GLU A 96 12.30 -10.55 2.18
N LEU A 97 12.57 -10.73 3.47
CA LEU A 97 11.55 -11.15 4.44
C LEU A 97 10.40 -10.15 4.48
N MET A 98 10.70 -8.85 4.52
CA MET A 98 9.68 -7.81 4.47
C MET A 98 8.90 -7.85 3.15
N ALA A 99 9.55 -8.10 2.02
CA ALA A 99 8.91 -8.06 0.72
C ALA A 99 8.11 -9.31 0.35
N GLY A 100 8.40 -10.44 0.96
CA GLY A 100 7.80 -11.72 0.58
C GLY A 100 6.98 -12.40 1.66
N ASN A 101 6.90 -11.83 2.87
CA ASN A 101 6.29 -12.48 4.00
C ASN A 101 5.25 -11.58 4.71
N PRO A 102 3.95 -11.77 4.44
CA PRO A 102 2.88 -11.05 5.12
C PRO A 102 2.92 -11.16 6.65
N GLU A 103 3.30 -12.32 7.20
CA GLU A 103 3.43 -12.51 8.65
C GLU A 103 4.54 -11.63 9.23
N TYR A 104 5.65 -11.47 8.49
CA TYR A 104 6.73 -10.58 8.90
C TYR A 104 6.26 -9.12 8.95
N VAL A 105 5.48 -8.67 7.96
CA VAL A 105 4.91 -7.33 7.90
C VAL A 105 3.88 -7.11 9.02
N GLU A 106 3.07 -8.12 9.35
CA GLU A 106 2.14 -8.08 10.48
C GLU A 106 2.86 -7.90 11.82
N GLN A 107 3.97 -8.63 12.03
CA GLN A 107 4.78 -8.54 13.25
C GLN A 107 5.64 -7.26 13.32
N HIS A 108 5.91 -6.63 12.18
CA HIS A 108 6.77 -5.44 12.07
C HIS A 108 6.09 -4.35 11.24
N PRO A 109 4.93 -3.81 11.67
CA PRO A 109 4.21 -2.78 10.93
C PRO A 109 5.05 -1.49 10.85
N PHE A 110 4.89 -0.74 9.77
CA PHE A 110 5.57 0.55 9.59
C PHE A 110 4.60 1.65 9.13
N GLY A 111 4.59 2.75 9.88
CA GLY A 111 3.79 3.96 9.64
C GLY A 111 2.31 3.79 10.01
N GLN A 112 1.43 4.24 9.12
CA GLN A 112 -0.02 4.25 9.26
C GLN A 112 -0.61 2.83 9.28
N THR A 113 -1.74 2.69 9.96
CA THR A 113 -2.45 1.41 10.07
C THR A 113 -3.00 0.95 8.71
N PRO A 114 -2.74 -0.30 8.29
CA PRO A 114 -3.35 -0.89 7.11
C PRO A 114 -4.87 -0.85 7.16
N MET A 115 -5.51 -0.61 6.02
CA MET A 115 -6.96 -0.64 5.90
C MET A 115 -7.42 -2.03 5.49
N ALA A 116 -8.11 -2.73 6.39
CA ALA A 116 -8.81 -3.95 6.02
C ALA A 116 -10.08 -3.62 5.21
N PRO A 117 -10.25 -4.15 3.99
CA PRO A 117 -11.50 -3.96 3.26
C PRO A 117 -12.64 -4.63 4.02
N SER A 118 -13.66 -3.85 4.41
CA SER A 118 -14.93 -4.46 4.82
C SER A 118 -15.59 -5.14 3.63
N ARG A 119 -16.45 -6.12 3.90
CA ARG A 119 -17.24 -6.79 2.85
C ARG A 119 -18.01 -5.78 1.98
N ASP A 120 -18.50 -4.71 2.60
CA ASP A 120 -19.24 -3.64 1.91
C ASP A 120 -18.34 -2.80 1.00
N ILE A 121 -17.12 -2.49 1.44
CA ILE A 121 -16.13 -1.79 0.61
C ILE A 121 -15.76 -2.67 -0.58
N TYR A 122 -15.41 -3.94 -0.33
CA TYR A 122 -15.04 -4.89 -1.38
C TYR A 122 -16.12 -5.02 -2.47
N ASN A 123 -17.39 -5.18 -2.08
CA ASN A 123 -18.52 -5.25 -3.01
C ASN A 123 -18.71 -3.98 -3.85
N LYS A 124 -18.31 -2.80 -3.34
CA LYS A 124 -18.37 -1.54 -4.09
C LYS A 124 -17.23 -1.40 -5.11
N LEU A 125 -16.14 -2.15 -4.94
CA LEU A 125 -14.93 -2.03 -5.77
C LEU A 125 -14.93 -2.96 -7.00
N ILE A 126 -15.70 -4.04 -7.00
CA ILE A 126 -15.55 -5.16 -7.97
C ILE A 126 -16.80 -5.27 -8.85
N ARG A 127 -17.36 -4.12 -9.25
CA ARG A 127 -18.48 -4.07 -10.19
C ARG A 127 -18.01 -4.19 -11.63
#